data_AF-A0A8S4Q8E4-F1
#
_entry.id   AF-A0A8S4Q8E4-F1
#
_cell.length_a   1.000
_cell.length_b   1.000
_cell.length_c   1.000
_cell.angle_alpha   90.00
_cell.angle_beta   90.00
_cell.angle_gamma   90.00
#
_symmetry.space_group_name_H-M   'P 1'
#
loop_
_entity.id
_entity.type
_entity.pdbx_description
1 polymer ?
#
loop_
_entity_poly.entity_id
_entity_poly.type
_entity_poly.pdbx_seq_one_letter_code
_entity_poly.pdbx_strand_id
1 'polypeptide(L)'
;MLNIENFLETPQMIGKLDILDPSSFLSGQLHNKMRTENWCHVLKGTQDRFNVKNWLNNGIDIKDYMKHFKGQYKGKIFDSPVPPKMFMPNSPSCKDYSNFISKTLEEKIESGAIRVIGKVVQCQLPKVVMPLIVEQTKPRLCHDERFINLWMKDMPFELETLKDVPRMVGNDSVLFCCDEKSSYDHVKLKEESQTYFGVVFAGWVAIWLEN
;
A
#
# COMPACT_ATOMS: atom_id res chain seq x y z
N MET A 1 0.42 -12.07 -44.76
CA MET A 1 -0.94 -11.73 -44.30
C MET A 1 -1.23 -12.67 -43.14
N LEU A 2 -1.05 -12.20 -41.90
CA LEU A 2 -1.37 -12.98 -40.70
C LEU A 2 -2.89 -12.96 -40.54
N ASN A 3 -3.48 -14.15 -40.48
CA ASN A 3 -4.91 -14.36 -40.46
C ASN A 3 -5.48 -13.91 -39.11
N ILE A 4 -6.34 -12.88 -39.13
CA ILE A 4 -6.93 -12.23 -37.95
C ILE A 4 -7.87 -13.18 -37.16
N GLU A 5 -8.23 -14.32 -37.74
CA GLU A 5 -9.16 -15.29 -37.13
C GLU A 5 -8.55 -16.08 -35.95
N ASN A 6 -7.23 -16.20 -35.84
CA ASN A 6 -6.58 -16.83 -34.68
C ASN A 6 -6.54 -15.95 -33.43
N PHE A 7 -6.95 -14.67 -33.53
CA PHE A 7 -7.04 -13.75 -32.38
C PHE A 7 -8.30 -13.97 -31.53
N LEU A 8 -9.24 -14.82 -31.97
CA LEU A 8 -10.50 -15.08 -31.27
C LEU A 8 -10.43 -16.26 -30.28
N GLU A 9 -9.31 -17.00 -30.21
CA GLU A 9 -9.10 -18.07 -29.20
C GLU A 9 -8.49 -17.54 -27.89
N THR A 10 -7.90 -16.35 -27.89
CA THR A 10 -7.27 -15.70 -26.73
C THR A 10 -8.23 -15.37 -25.56
N PRO A 11 -9.51 -15.00 -25.77
CA PRO A 11 -10.46 -14.73 -24.68
C PRO A 11 -10.74 -15.94 -23.79
N GLN A 12 -10.69 -17.16 -24.34
CA GLN A 12 -10.97 -18.39 -23.58
C GLN A 12 -9.86 -18.77 -22.59
N MET A 13 -8.63 -18.31 -22.83
CA MET A 13 -7.49 -18.52 -21.92
C MET A 13 -7.49 -17.49 -20.78
N ILE A 14 -7.86 -16.23 -21.06
CA ILE A 14 -7.93 -15.17 -20.05
C ILE A 14 -9.03 -15.45 -19.02
N GLY A 15 -10.19 -15.95 -19.45
CA GLY A 15 -11.29 -16.32 -18.54
C GLY A 15 -10.98 -17.49 -17.57
N LYS A 16 -9.84 -18.19 -17.77
CA LYS A 16 -9.35 -19.24 -16.86
C LYS A 16 -8.28 -18.74 -15.89
N LEU A 17 -7.77 -17.54 -16.07
CA LEU A 17 -6.81 -16.94 -15.14
C LEU A 17 -7.61 -16.40 -13.94
N ASP A 18 -7.21 -16.77 -12.72
CA ASP A 18 -7.73 -16.23 -11.47
C ASP A 18 -7.26 -14.77 -11.29
N ILE A 19 -7.76 -13.88 -12.15
CA ILE A 19 -7.46 -12.46 -12.15
C ILE A 19 -8.45 -11.76 -11.22
N LEU A 20 -7.93 -10.89 -10.37
CA LEU A 20 -8.73 -10.06 -9.49
C LEU A 20 -9.64 -9.12 -10.28
N ASP A 21 -10.93 -9.13 -9.94
CA ASP A 21 -11.88 -8.17 -10.47
C ASP A 21 -11.68 -6.81 -9.77
N PRO A 22 -11.26 -5.76 -10.51
CA PRO A 22 -10.99 -4.45 -9.93
C PRO A 22 -12.25 -3.73 -9.43
N SER A 23 -13.44 -4.18 -9.85
CA SER A 23 -14.72 -3.62 -9.38
C SER A 23 -15.15 -4.18 -8.03
N SER A 24 -14.59 -5.32 -7.61
CA SER A 24 -14.84 -5.98 -6.32
C SER A 24 -13.58 -6.03 -5.43
N PHE A 25 -12.67 -5.06 -5.60
CA PHE A 25 -11.45 -4.94 -4.81
C PHE A 25 -11.77 -4.90 -3.31
N LEU A 26 -11.13 -5.80 -2.56
CA LEU A 26 -11.09 -5.78 -1.10
C LEU A 26 -9.64 -5.74 -0.66
N SER A 27 -9.39 -5.01 0.41
CA SER A 27 -8.05 -4.76 0.88
C SER A 27 -7.47 -5.98 1.63
N GLY A 28 -6.19 -6.28 1.39
CA GLY A 28 -5.48 -7.43 1.93
C GLY A 28 -5.84 -8.78 1.30
N GLN A 29 -6.30 -8.79 0.05
CA GLN A 29 -6.71 -9.99 -0.67
C GLN A 29 -5.58 -11.01 -0.88
N LEU A 30 -4.31 -10.61 -0.78
CA LEU A 30 -3.17 -11.54 -0.87
C LEU A 30 -3.01 -12.42 0.37
N HIS A 31 -3.68 -12.10 1.48
CA HIS A 31 -3.69 -12.91 2.71
C HIS A 31 -4.67 -14.08 2.66
N ASN A 32 -5.37 -14.25 1.53
CA ASN A 32 -6.22 -15.41 1.30
C ASN A 32 -5.36 -16.69 1.22
N LYS A 33 -5.73 -17.72 1.99
CA LYS A 33 -4.99 -18.99 2.08
C LYS A 33 -4.61 -19.59 0.73
N MET A 34 -5.54 -19.62 -0.23
CA MET A 34 -5.30 -20.17 -1.57
C MET A 34 -4.20 -19.39 -2.32
N ARG A 35 -4.19 -18.07 -2.16
CA ARG A 35 -3.21 -17.20 -2.81
C ARG A 35 -1.85 -17.27 -2.13
N THR A 36 -1.83 -17.33 -0.81
CA THR A 36 -0.61 -17.54 -0.04
C THR A 36 0.07 -18.86 -0.43
N GLU A 37 -0.70 -19.92 -0.68
CA GLU A 37 -0.20 -21.21 -1.18
C GLU A 37 0.39 -21.10 -2.59
N ASN A 38 -0.27 -20.39 -3.52
CA ASN A 38 0.25 -20.12 -4.86
C ASN A 38 1.57 -19.33 -4.80
N TRP A 39 1.64 -18.28 -3.99
CA TRP A 39 2.86 -17.51 -3.77
C TRP A 39 3.99 -18.35 -3.19
N CYS A 40 3.70 -19.29 -2.28
CA CYS A 40 4.71 -20.23 -1.78
C CYS A 40 5.32 -21.10 -2.89
N HIS A 41 4.58 -21.38 -3.96
CA HIS A 41 5.10 -22.07 -5.13
C HIS A 41 6.01 -21.17 -5.98
N VAL A 42 5.57 -19.93 -6.24
CA VAL A 42 6.35 -18.93 -7.02
C VAL A 42 7.67 -18.59 -6.33
N LEU A 43 7.67 -18.48 -5.01
CA LEU A 43 8.86 -18.13 -4.21
C LEU A 43 9.85 -19.29 -4.04
N LYS A 44 9.65 -20.44 -4.70
CA LYS A 44 10.61 -21.54 -4.64
C LYS A 44 11.95 -21.11 -5.28
N GLY A 45 13.03 -21.27 -4.52
CA GLY A 45 14.38 -20.93 -4.99
C GLY A 45 14.76 -19.46 -4.80
N THR A 46 13.86 -18.60 -4.32
CA THR A 46 14.20 -17.21 -3.99
C THR A 46 14.78 -17.10 -2.58
N GLN A 47 15.71 -16.17 -2.38
CA GLN A 47 16.40 -15.98 -1.10
C GLN A 47 15.44 -15.43 -0.02
N ASP A 48 14.53 -14.53 -0.40
CA ASP A 48 13.60 -13.85 0.51
C ASP A 48 12.26 -14.56 0.75
N ARG A 49 12.12 -15.82 0.29
CA ARG A 49 10.87 -16.58 0.40
C ARG A 49 10.28 -16.62 1.81
N PHE A 50 11.12 -16.62 2.83
CA PHE A 50 10.69 -16.70 4.23
C PHE A 50 10.05 -15.39 4.69
N ASN A 51 10.65 -14.25 4.32
CA ASN A 51 10.13 -12.92 4.64
C ASN A 51 8.81 -12.68 3.93
N VAL A 52 8.75 -12.91 2.61
CA VAL A 52 7.52 -12.74 1.83
C VAL A 52 6.41 -13.65 2.33
N LYS A 53 6.71 -14.92 2.61
CA LYS A 53 5.74 -15.84 3.20
C LYS A 53 5.24 -15.35 4.57
N ASN A 54 6.12 -14.80 5.40
CA ASN A 54 5.72 -14.25 6.68
C ASN A 54 4.79 -13.04 6.51
N TRP A 55 5.10 -12.12 5.58
CA TRP A 55 4.23 -10.97 5.27
C TRP A 55 2.84 -11.41 4.82
N LEU A 56 2.76 -12.41 3.93
CA LEU A 56 1.48 -12.92 3.42
C LEU A 56 0.64 -13.68 4.46
N ASN A 57 1.25 -14.19 5.54
CA ASN A 57 0.52 -14.91 6.59
C ASN A 57 0.18 -14.05 7.79
N ASN A 58 1.09 -13.14 8.16
CA ASN A 58 1.07 -12.45 9.45
C ASN A 58 1.02 -10.93 9.31
N GLY A 59 1.13 -10.41 8.09
CA GLY A 59 1.34 -8.99 7.84
C GLY A 59 2.74 -8.50 8.16
N ILE A 60 2.98 -7.24 7.82
CA ILE A 60 4.25 -6.54 7.98
C ILE A 60 4.27 -5.87 9.36
N ASP A 61 5.35 -6.09 10.10
CA ASP A 61 5.65 -5.30 11.30
C ASP A 61 6.66 -4.22 10.93
N ILE A 62 6.25 -2.95 10.91
CA ILE A 62 7.16 -1.87 10.51
C ILE A 62 8.34 -1.72 11.48
N LYS A 63 8.21 -2.24 12.71
CA LYS A 63 9.29 -2.23 13.71
C LYS A 63 10.51 -3.01 13.24
N ASP A 64 10.34 -4.06 12.43
CA ASP A 64 11.45 -4.85 11.87
C ASP A 64 12.36 -3.99 10.96
N TYR A 65 11.76 -2.96 10.37
CA TYR A 65 12.39 -2.02 9.43
C TYR A 65 12.79 -0.70 10.08
N MET A 66 12.57 -0.52 11.39
CA MET A 66 12.95 0.72 12.05
C MET A 66 14.46 0.84 12.25
N LYS A 67 14.99 2.05 12.09
CA LYS A 67 16.34 2.50 12.44
C LYS A 67 16.28 3.65 13.43
N HIS A 68 17.35 3.81 14.20
CA HIS A 68 17.53 4.97 15.06
C HIS A 68 17.57 6.25 14.21
N PHE A 69 16.74 7.23 14.57
CA PHE A 69 16.79 8.55 13.97
C PHE A 69 17.38 9.57 14.94
N LYS A 70 18.42 10.27 14.48
CA LYS A 70 19.02 11.41 15.15
C LYS A 70 19.12 12.57 14.18
N GLY A 71 18.30 13.60 14.37
CA GLY A 71 18.22 14.72 13.43
C GLY A 71 17.09 15.68 13.75
N GLN A 72 16.81 16.58 12.80
CA GLN A 72 15.77 17.59 12.93
C GLN A 72 14.69 17.40 11.87
N TYR A 73 13.42 17.55 12.26
CA TYR A 73 12.27 17.57 11.35
C TYR A 73 11.29 18.65 11.76
N LYS A 74 10.91 19.52 10.79
CA LYS A 74 10.00 20.67 11.00
C LYS A 74 10.32 21.48 12.27
N GLY A 75 11.60 21.75 12.52
CA GLY A 75 12.07 22.55 13.66
C GLY A 75 12.19 21.81 14.99
N LYS A 76 11.86 20.51 15.06
CA LYS A 76 12.01 19.69 16.26
C LYS A 76 13.18 18.73 16.13
N ILE A 77 13.98 18.60 17.19
CA ILE A 77 15.10 17.67 17.27
C ILE A 77 14.60 16.34 17.82
N PHE A 78 15.08 15.24 17.24
CA PHE A 78 14.79 13.89 17.66
C PHE A 78 16.08 13.09 17.79
N ASP A 79 16.13 12.22 18.80
CA ASP A 79 17.20 11.25 19.02
C ASP A 79 16.53 10.02 19.68
N SER A 80 16.05 9.08 18.87
CA SER A 80 15.24 7.95 19.35
C SER A 80 15.26 6.75 18.39
N PRO A 81 15.23 5.51 18.92
CA PRO A 81 15.09 4.30 18.10
C PRO A 81 13.69 4.12 17.49
N VAL A 82 12.67 4.82 18.02
CA VAL A 82 11.28 4.73 17.55
C VAL A 82 10.64 6.10 17.38
N PRO A 83 9.68 6.27 16.46
CA PRO A 83 8.91 7.50 16.35
C PRO A 83 8.21 7.82 17.68
N PRO A 84 8.32 9.05 18.22
CA PRO A 84 7.54 9.45 19.39
C PRO A 84 6.08 9.64 19.02
N LYS A 85 5.21 9.79 20.04
CA LYS A 85 3.82 10.19 19.78
C LYS A 85 3.79 11.55 19.08
N MET A 86 3.04 11.65 17.99
CA MET A 86 2.99 12.87 17.19
C MET A 86 1.60 13.08 16.58
N PHE A 87 1.13 14.31 16.61
CA PHE A 87 -0.04 14.75 15.87
C PHE A 87 0.37 15.83 14.87
N MET A 88 0.06 15.64 13.60
CA MET A 88 0.33 16.60 12.53
C MET A 88 -0.98 17.01 11.84
N PRO A 89 -1.28 18.31 11.75
CA PRO A 89 -2.51 18.79 11.12
C PRO A 89 -2.45 18.65 9.60
N ASN A 90 -3.60 18.37 8.98
CA ASN A 90 -3.74 18.30 7.53
C ASN A 90 -3.25 19.58 6.85
N SER A 91 -2.71 19.41 5.64
CA SER A 91 -2.20 20.52 4.83
C SER A 91 -3.32 21.53 4.50
N PRO A 92 -3.01 22.83 4.37
CA PRO A 92 -3.93 23.82 3.83
C PRO A 92 -4.54 23.43 2.47
N SER A 93 -3.82 22.63 1.67
CA SER A 93 -4.31 22.10 0.39
C SER A 93 -5.62 21.31 0.53
N CYS A 94 -5.93 20.78 1.72
CA CYS A 94 -7.14 19.99 1.95
C CYS A 94 -8.41 20.84 2.11
N LYS A 95 -8.30 22.15 2.33
CA LYS A 95 -9.45 23.02 2.64
C LYS A 95 -10.49 23.04 1.54
N ASP A 96 -10.04 23.16 0.29
CA ASP A 96 -10.92 23.30 -0.89
C ASP A 96 -11.36 21.95 -1.48
N TYR A 97 -10.89 20.84 -0.88
CA TYR A 97 -11.10 19.49 -1.38
C TYR A 97 -11.84 18.60 -0.38
N SER A 98 -12.59 19.19 0.56
CA SER A 98 -13.29 18.43 1.61
C SER A 98 -14.19 17.33 1.05
N ASN A 99 -15.00 17.61 0.03
CA ASN A 99 -15.89 16.64 -0.61
C ASN A 99 -15.11 15.50 -1.30
N PHE A 100 -14.01 15.84 -1.97
CA PHE A 100 -13.13 14.85 -2.60
C PHE A 100 -12.51 13.93 -1.54
N ILE A 101 -11.97 14.51 -0.46
CA ILE A 101 -11.36 13.76 0.63
C ILE A 101 -12.40 12.84 1.30
N SER A 102 -13.58 13.34 1.63
CA SER A 102 -14.66 12.53 2.22
C SER A 102 -14.97 11.32 1.35
N LYS A 103 -15.19 11.53 0.04
CA LYS A 103 -15.50 10.44 -0.89
C LYS A 103 -14.36 9.42 -0.97
N THR A 104 -13.11 9.87 -1.08
CA THR A 104 -11.95 8.96 -1.13
C THR A 104 -11.79 8.18 0.18
N LEU A 105 -12.05 8.79 1.33
CA LEU A 105 -12.00 8.10 2.62
C LEU A 105 -13.14 7.09 2.75
N GLU A 106 -14.37 7.43 2.31
CA GLU A 106 -15.51 6.51 2.26
C GLU A 106 -15.19 5.28 1.40
N GLU A 107 -14.69 5.48 0.17
CA GLU A 107 -14.27 4.38 -0.73
C GLU A 107 -13.19 3.49 -0.07
N LYS A 108 -12.25 4.08 0.66
CA LYS A 108 -11.20 3.33 1.39
C LYS A 108 -11.71 2.63 2.64
N ILE A 109 -12.75 3.15 3.29
CA ILE A 109 -13.42 2.48 4.41
C ILE A 109 -14.22 1.29 3.87
N GLU A 110 -14.96 1.47 2.78
CA GLU A 110 -15.74 0.41 2.12
C GLU A 110 -14.86 -0.74 1.61
N SER A 111 -13.70 -0.43 1.04
CA SER A 111 -12.73 -1.45 0.61
C SER A 111 -11.99 -2.13 1.77
N GLY A 112 -12.12 -1.60 2.99
CA GLY A 112 -11.41 -2.08 4.17
C GLY A 112 -9.94 -1.67 4.24
N ALA A 113 -9.48 -0.71 3.44
CA ALA A 113 -8.12 -0.16 3.52
C ALA A 113 -7.93 0.79 4.72
N ILE A 114 -9.03 1.36 5.23
CA ILE A 114 -9.04 2.23 6.40
C ILE A 114 -10.03 1.69 7.43
N ARG A 115 -9.65 1.74 8.71
CA ARG A 115 -10.53 1.45 9.85
C ARG A 115 -10.79 2.72 10.64
N VAL A 116 -12.06 3.10 10.80
CA VAL A 116 -12.47 4.21 11.67
C VAL A 116 -12.38 3.77 13.12
N ILE A 117 -11.72 4.57 13.96
CA ILE A 117 -11.52 4.29 15.38
C ILE A 117 -12.58 4.99 16.24
N GLY A 118 -12.95 6.22 15.88
CA GLY A 118 -13.95 6.99 16.61
C GLY A 118 -13.80 8.49 16.43
N LYS A 119 -14.51 9.27 17.24
CA LYS A 119 -14.38 10.73 17.26
C LYS A 119 -13.17 11.14 18.08
N VAL A 120 -12.48 12.21 17.67
CA VAL A 120 -11.22 12.69 18.30
C VAL A 120 -11.31 12.84 19.82
N VAL A 121 -12.45 13.26 20.35
CA VAL A 121 -12.64 13.48 21.80
C VAL A 121 -13.12 12.23 22.56
N GLN A 122 -13.43 11.15 21.86
CA GLN A 122 -14.05 9.93 22.42
C GLN A 122 -13.15 8.70 22.30
N CYS A 123 -12.05 8.78 21.55
CA CYS A 123 -11.13 7.66 21.37
C CYS A 123 -9.69 8.05 21.65
N GLN A 124 -8.87 7.06 21.99
CA GLN A 124 -7.44 7.23 22.08
C GLN A 124 -6.85 7.45 20.68
N LEU A 125 -6.03 8.48 20.53
CA LEU A 125 -5.34 8.73 19.26
C LEU A 125 -4.29 7.65 18.98
N PRO A 126 -4.08 7.32 17.69
CA PRO A 126 -2.94 6.53 17.23
C PRO A 126 -1.62 7.12 17.72
N LYS A 127 -0.57 6.30 17.74
CA LYS A 127 0.76 6.74 18.15
C LYS A 127 1.24 7.89 17.27
N VAL A 128 1.05 7.79 15.96
CA VAL A 128 1.36 8.87 15.03
C VAL A 128 0.11 9.17 14.21
N VAL A 129 -0.30 10.43 14.19
CA VAL A 129 -1.33 10.96 13.29
C VAL A 129 -0.63 11.82 12.24
N MET A 130 -0.65 11.35 11.00
CA MET A 130 0.01 11.98 9.85
C MET A 130 -0.97 12.82 9.04
N PRO A 131 -0.48 13.90 8.41
CA PRO A 131 -1.37 14.83 7.75
C PRO A 131 -1.77 14.33 6.36
N LEU A 132 -3.01 14.63 5.98
CA LEU A 132 -3.44 14.51 4.60
C LEU A 132 -2.92 15.69 3.78
N ILE A 133 -2.56 15.41 2.53
CA ILE A 133 -2.20 16.38 1.50
C ILE A 133 -3.04 16.07 0.26
N VAL A 134 -3.43 17.10 -0.49
CA VAL A 134 -4.07 16.95 -1.78
C VAL A 134 -3.17 17.56 -2.84
N GLU A 135 -2.75 16.76 -3.81
CA GLU A 135 -2.13 17.28 -5.03
C GLU A 135 -3.23 17.95 -5.88
N GLN A 136 -3.05 19.21 -6.25
CA GLN A 136 -4.13 20.05 -6.75
C GLN A 136 -4.40 19.91 -8.26
N THR A 137 -3.37 19.59 -9.07
CA THR A 137 -3.48 19.56 -10.53
C THR A 137 -4.24 18.34 -11.04
N LYS A 138 -4.07 17.20 -10.38
CA LYS A 138 -4.86 15.99 -10.55
C LYS A 138 -5.17 15.44 -9.14
N PRO A 139 -6.32 15.80 -8.56
CA PRO A 139 -6.67 15.48 -7.17
C PRO A 139 -6.30 14.06 -6.78
N ARG A 140 -5.26 13.97 -5.95
CA ARG A 140 -4.79 12.73 -5.33
C ARG A 140 -4.69 12.98 -3.84
N LEU A 141 -5.35 12.12 -3.07
CA LEU A 141 -5.21 12.13 -1.63
C LEU A 141 -3.89 11.45 -1.27
N CYS A 142 -3.00 12.18 -0.61
CA CYS A 142 -1.73 11.69 -0.12
C CYS A 142 -1.75 11.64 1.40
N HIS A 143 -1.29 10.52 1.96
CA HIS A 143 -0.97 10.38 3.36
C HIS A 143 0.52 10.73 3.53
N ASP A 144 0.83 11.79 4.28
CA ASP A 144 2.20 12.33 4.35
C ASP A 144 3.05 11.58 5.39
N GLU A 145 3.67 10.49 4.94
CA GLU A 145 4.50 9.59 5.73
C GLU A 145 5.95 10.05 5.94
N ARG A 146 6.31 11.27 5.50
CA ARG A 146 7.69 11.78 5.63
C ARG A 146 8.21 11.77 7.06
N PHE A 147 7.33 11.90 8.04
CA PHE A 147 7.73 11.83 9.45
C PHE A 147 8.17 10.41 9.83
N ILE A 148 7.39 9.37 9.50
CA ILE A 148 7.75 8.02 9.89
C ILE A 148 8.96 7.50 9.13
N ASN A 149 9.12 7.92 7.86
CA ASN A 149 10.26 7.53 7.02
C ASN A 149 11.62 7.92 7.61
N LEU A 150 11.68 8.90 8.52
CA LEU A 150 12.91 9.24 9.24
C LEU A 150 13.45 8.06 10.07
N TRP A 151 12.56 7.20 10.57
CA TRP A 151 12.88 6.00 11.33
C TRP A 151 12.94 4.75 10.47
N MET A 152 12.80 4.81 9.15
CA MET A 152 12.79 3.60 8.31
C MET A 152 14.17 3.32 7.72
N LYS A 153 14.58 2.04 7.73
CA LYS A 153 15.74 1.56 6.97
C LYS A 153 15.47 1.69 5.48
N ASP A 154 16.48 2.15 4.75
CA ASP A 154 16.44 2.11 3.30
C ASP A 154 16.66 0.66 2.87
N MET A 155 15.67 0.10 2.16
CA MET A 155 15.68 -1.27 1.64
C MET A 155 15.74 -1.20 0.11
N PRO A 156 16.93 -0.96 -0.47
CA PRO A 156 17.04 -0.84 -1.92
C PRO A 156 16.65 -2.16 -2.58
N PHE A 157 15.80 -2.06 -3.61
CA PHE A 157 15.51 -3.15 -4.52
C PHE A 157 15.73 -2.64 -5.94
N GLU A 158 16.19 -3.51 -6.82
CA GLU A 158 16.41 -3.20 -8.23
C GLU A 158 15.36 -3.96 -9.04
N LEU A 159 14.68 -3.23 -9.92
CA LEU A 159 13.79 -3.82 -10.92
C LEU A 159 14.60 -4.13 -12.17
N GLU A 160 14.16 -5.13 -12.92
CA GLU A 160 14.66 -5.38 -14.27
C GLU A 160 14.48 -4.12 -15.14
N THR A 161 15.43 -3.91 -16.05
CA THR A 161 15.39 -2.78 -16.97
C THR A 161 14.87 -3.22 -18.33
N LEU A 162 14.57 -2.26 -19.21
CA LEU A 162 14.19 -2.56 -20.60
C LEU A 162 15.26 -3.39 -21.35
N LYS A 163 16.52 -3.39 -20.90
CA LYS A 163 17.60 -4.20 -21.50
C LYS A 163 17.47 -5.69 -21.17
N ASP A 164 16.73 -6.03 -20.13
CA ASP A 164 16.53 -7.40 -19.67
C ASP A 164 15.34 -8.06 -20.39
N VAL A 165 14.38 -7.25 -20.87
CA VAL A 165 13.17 -7.73 -21.58
C VAL A 165 13.48 -8.70 -22.74
N PRO A 166 14.47 -8.45 -23.63
CA PRO A 166 14.77 -9.40 -24.72
C PRO A 166 15.28 -10.77 -24.25
N ARG A 167 15.76 -10.88 -23.01
CA ARG A 167 16.17 -12.16 -22.41
C ARG A 167 15.00 -12.91 -21.78
N MET A 168 13.92 -12.19 -21.46
CA MET A 168 12.74 -12.71 -20.77
C MET A 168 11.66 -13.14 -21.75
N VAL A 169 11.65 -12.59 -22.96
CA VAL A 169 10.58 -12.77 -23.96
C VAL A 169 11.17 -13.36 -25.23
N GLY A 170 10.64 -14.51 -25.67
CA GLY A 170 11.06 -15.16 -26.91
C GLY A 170 10.53 -14.43 -28.16
N ASN A 171 11.15 -14.70 -29.31
CA ASN A 171 10.62 -14.25 -30.59
C ASN A 171 9.19 -14.77 -30.78
N ASP A 172 8.32 -13.92 -31.35
CA ASP A 172 6.90 -14.19 -31.59
C ASP A 172 6.03 -14.38 -30.33
N SER A 173 6.51 -13.98 -29.15
CA SER A 173 5.71 -13.99 -27.92
C SER A 173 4.59 -12.93 -27.95
N VAL A 174 3.42 -13.30 -27.43
CA VAL A 174 2.33 -12.37 -27.15
C VAL A 174 2.43 -11.90 -25.70
N LEU A 175 2.45 -10.59 -25.49
CA LEU A 175 2.53 -9.98 -24.16
C LEU A 175 1.18 -9.40 -23.76
N PHE A 176 0.82 -9.58 -22.50
CA PHE A 176 -0.33 -8.94 -21.87
C PHE A 176 0.14 -8.02 -20.76
N CYS A 177 -0.52 -6.87 -20.62
CA CYS A 177 -0.25 -5.92 -19.56
C CYS A 177 -1.50 -5.86 -18.66
N CYS A 178 -1.30 -6.11 -17.38
CA CYS A 178 -2.30 -5.97 -16.34
C CYS A 178 -1.80 -4.94 -15.33
N ASP A 179 -2.64 -3.97 -15.00
CA ASP A 179 -2.38 -3.02 -13.91
C ASP A 179 -3.16 -3.48 -12.68
N GLU A 180 -2.46 -3.74 -11.57
CA GLU A 180 -3.11 -4.09 -10.32
C GLU A 180 -3.64 -2.82 -9.62
N LYS A 181 -4.96 -2.74 -9.51
CA LYS A 181 -5.62 -1.66 -8.79
C LYS A 181 -5.25 -1.71 -7.31
N SER A 182 -4.80 -0.57 -6.78
CA SER A 182 -4.51 -0.38 -5.35
C SER A 182 -3.54 -1.42 -4.79
N SER A 183 -2.44 -1.69 -5.49
CA SER A 183 -1.47 -2.73 -5.13
C SER A 183 -0.92 -2.61 -3.70
N TYR A 184 -0.75 -1.38 -3.20
CA TYR A 184 -0.32 -1.11 -1.81
C TYR A 184 -1.33 -1.49 -0.74
N ASP A 185 -2.59 -1.74 -1.12
CA ASP A 185 -3.68 -2.09 -0.21
C ASP A 185 -3.90 -3.63 -0.19
N HIS A 186 -2.94 -4.44 -0.69
CA HIS A 186 -2.99 -5.92 -0.72
C HIS A 186 -2.13 -6.68 0.32
N VAL A 187 -1.08 -6.08 0.90
CA VAL A 187 -0.22 -6.66 1.96
C VAL A 187 -0.29 -5.96 3.33
N LYS A 188 -1.01 -6.57 4.29
CA LYS A 188 -1.39 -5.94 5.56
C LYS A 188 -0.28 -5.57 6.51
N LEU A 189 -0.44 -4.45 7.22
CA LEU A 189 0.28 -4.22 8.47
C LEU A 189 -0.31 -5.01 9.64
N LYS A 190 0.58 -5.46 10.55
CA LYS A 190 0.18 -5.95 11.87
C LYS A 190 -0.56 -4.85 12.65
N GLU A 191 -1.51 -5.26 13.49
CA GLU A 191 -2.35 -4.32 14.26
C GLU A 191 -1.54 -3.32 15.11
N GLU A 192 -0.44 -3.76 15.72
CA GLU A 192 0.44 -2.88 16.49
C GLU A 192 1.13 -1.80 15.63
N SER A 193 1.42 -2.14 14.36
CA SER A 193 2.05 -1.26 13.38
C SER A 193 1.08 -0.25 12.77
N GLN A 194 -0.22 -0.57 12.71
CA GLN A 194 -1.24 0.34 12.17
C GLN A 194 -1.36 1.64 12.97
N THR A 195 -1.00 1.63 14.26
CA THR A 195 -1.05 2.83 15.12
C THR A 195 -0.09 3.95 14.71
N TYR A 196 0.82 3.69 13.78
CA TYR A 196 1.71 4.69 13.22
C TYR A 196 1.15 5.40 11.98
N PHE A 197 0.04 4.90 11.43
CA PHE A 197 -0.59 5.37 10.19
C PHE A 197 -1.96 5.99 10.47
N GLY A 198 -2.05 6.74 11.58
CA GLY A 198 -3.27 7.43 11.98
C GLY A 198 -3.55 8.64 11.11
N VAL A 199 -4.84 8.91 10.88
CA VAL A 199 -5.33 10.12 10.22
C VAL A 199 -6.46 10.74 11.03
N VAL A 200 -6.59 12.07 10.93
CA VAL A 200 -7.78 12.78 11.42
C VAL A 200 -8.39 13.61 10.29
N PHE A 201 -9.70 13.44 10.08
CA PHE A 201 -10.46 14.23 9.12
C PHE A 201 -11.88 14.45 9.63
N ALA A 202 -12.41 15.68 9.49
CA ALA A 202 -13.76 16.04 9.90
C ALA A 202 -14.14 15.65 11.36
N GLY A 203 -13.19 15.67 12.30
CA GLY A 203 -13.41 15.30 13.70
C GLY A 203 -13.41 13.79 13.99
N TRP A 204 -13.14 12.96 12.98
CA TRP A 204 -12.99 11.52 13.09
C TRP A 204 -11.53 11.10 13.03
N VAL A 205 -11.22 10.04 13.77
CA VAL A 205 -9.92 9.37 13.81
C VAL A 205 -10.07 8.06 13.06
N ALA A 206 -9.16 7.81 12.13
CA ALA A 206 -9.05 6.55 11.45
C ALA A 206 -7.60 6.11 11.38
N ILE A 207 -7.37 4.85 11.09
CA ILE A 207 -6.05 4.29 10.81
C ILE A 207 -6.06 3.73 9.40
N TRP A 208 -5.06 4.11 8.62
CA TRP A 208 -4.73 3.35 7.42
C TRP A 208 -4.24 1.99 7.86
N LEU A 209 -4.85 0.95 7.31
CA LEU A 209 -4.42 -0.40 7.59
C LEU A 209 -3.15 -0.76 6.82
N GLU A 210 -2.72 0.12 5.87
CA GLU A 210 -1.72 -0.14 4.82
C GLU A 210 -1.69 -1.63 4.52
N ASN A 211 -2.73 -2.00 3.79
CA ASN A 211 -3.23 -3.36 3.82
C ASN A 211 -2.58 -4.23 2.77
#